data_AF-F2FAQ0-F1
#
_entry.id   AF-F2FAQ0-F1
#
_cell.length_a   1.000
_cell.length_b   1.000
_cell.length_c   1.000
_cell.angle_alpha   90.00
_cell.angle_beta   90.00
_cell.angle_gamma   90.00
#
_symmetry.space_group_name_H-M   'P 1'
#
loop_
_entity.id
_entity.type
_entity.pdbx_description
1 polymer ?
#
loop_
_entity_poly.entity_id
_entity_poly.type
_entity_poly.pdbx_seq_one_letter_code
_entity_poly.pdbx_strand_id
1 'polypeptide(L)'
;MRKYLYIQYTSMIVVCFICGVVCYQLFDIGQVQQIIKYSDRRLLQMEKPELLWSVVPFIVALSIVLFFSTHKYLPRIGLIFIAIKVTFLGFSSVYLLVQHESIKLYAFWWFPFQLIYCVLLIMLYQITTKTTNRRALKTVMPWKKVIFLIVVMIIVFAVEYLAITYLFK
;
A
#
# COMPACT_ATOMS: atom_id res chain seq x y z
N MET A 1 17.94 13.86 -14.01
CA MET A 1 17.78 13.16 -12.71
C MET A 1 16.33 12.79 -12.34
N ARG A 2 15.32 13.69 -12.41
CA ARG A 2 13.93 13.34 -11.98
C ARG A 2 13.29 12.17 -12.75
N LYS A 3 13.52 12.05 -14.06
CA LYS A 3 13.01 10.93 -14.88
C LYS A 3 13.49 9.56 -14.39
N TYR A 4 14.76 9.45 -13.97
CA TYR A 4 15.33 8.21 -13.44
C TYR A 4 14.68 7.78 -12.12
N LEU A 5 14.26 8.72 -11.27
CA LEU A 5 13.55 8.38 -10.03
C LEU A 5 12.17 7.80 -10.30
N TYR A 6 11.41 8.36 -11.25
CA TYR A 6 10.12 7.79 -11.64
C TYR A 6 10.28 6.37 -12.18
N ILE A 7 11.26 6.15 -13.06
CA ILE A 7 11.56 4.82 -13.60
C ILE A 7 11.92 3.84 -12.48
N GLN A 8 12.75 4.25 -11.50
CA GLN A 8 13.13 3.41 -10.36
C GLN A 8 11.95 3.00 -9.48
N TYR A 9 11.04 3.92 -9.15
CA TYR A 9 9.89 3.58 -8.31
C TYR A 9 8.84 2.77 -9.10
N THR A 10 8.66 3.05 -10.38
CA THR A 10 7.79 2.24 -11.24
C THR A 10 8.35 0.83 -11.40
N SER A 11 9.66 0.68 -11.64
CA SER A 11 10.28 -0.65 -11.74
C SER A 11 10.21 -1.39 -10.40
N MET A 12 10.40 -0.70 -9.27
CA MET A 12 10.18 -1.27 -7.94
C MET A 12 8.76 -1.81 -7.79
N ILE A 13 7.74 -1.03 -8.17
CA ILE A 13 6.34 -1.48 -8.09
C ILE A 13 6.14 -2.74 -8.93
N VAL A 14 6.58 -2.73 -10.18
CA VAL A 14 6.39 -3.85 -11.12
C VAL A 14 7.09 -5.11 -10.61
N VAL A 15 8.36 -5.00 -10.22
CA VAL A 15 9.15 -6.13 -9.73
C VAL A 15 8.55 -6.70 -8.45
N CYS A 16 8.21 -5.86 -7.46
CA CYS A 16 7.60 -6.33 -6.23
C CYS A 16 6.23 -6.98 -6.46
N PHE A 17 5.42 -6.42 -7.37
CA PHE A 17 4.13 -7.01 -7.73
C PHE A 17 4.32 -8.41 -8.33
N ILE A 18 5.25 -8.58 -9.28
CA ILE A 18 5.58 -9.88 -9.87
C ILE A 18 6.10 -10.84 -8.80
N CYS A 19 6.98 -10.40 -7.90
CA CYS A 19 7.43 -11.22 -6.77
C CYS A 19 6.25 -11.68 -5.90
N GLY A 20 5.25 -10.81 -5.67
CA GLY A 20 4.03 -11.17 -4.95
C GLY A 20 3.25 -12.28 -5.63
N VAL A 21 3.09 -12.19 -6.95
CA VAL A 21 2.44 -13.20 -7.79
C VAL A 21 3.19 -14.53 -7.70
N VAL A 22 4.52 -14.53 -7.80
CA VAL A 22 5.35 -15.74 -7.70
C VAL A 22 5.30 -16.33 -6.29
N CYS A 23 5.37 -15.50 -5.24
CA CYS A 23 5.25 -15.96 -3.87
C CYS A 23 3.93 -16.70 -3.64
N TYR A 24 2.82 -16.22 -4.18
CA TYR A 24 1.54 -16.92 -4.08
C TYR A 24 1.61 -18.34 -4.66
N GLN A 25 2.26 -18.52 -5.80
CA GLN A 25 2.38 -19.82 -6.46
C GLN A 25 3.27 -20.81 -5.69
N LEU A 26 4.16 -20.31 -4.83
CA LEU A 26 5.09 -21.13 -4.04
C LEU A 26 4.52 -21.56 -2.69
N PHE A 27 3.53 -20.85 -2.16
CA PHE A 27 2.95 -21.14 -0.85
C PHE A 27 1.72 -22.05 -0.98
N ASP A 28 1.52 -22.90 0.02
CA ASP A 28 0.29 -23.67 0.13
C ASP A 28 -0.89 -22.80 0.58
N ILE A 29 -2.12 -23.19 0.25
CA ILE A 29 -3.32 -22.40 0.49
C ILE A 29 -3.53 -22.06 1.97
N GLY A 30 -3.17 -22.96 2.90
CA GLY A 30 -3.25 -22.69 4.33
C GLY A 30 -2.29 -21.57 4.76
N GLN A 31 -1.07 -21.56 4.22
CA GLN A 31 -0.06 -20.52 4.49
C GLN A 31 -0.49 -19.18 3.88
N VAL A 32 -1.06 -19.21 2.67
CA VAL A 32 -1.60 -18.03 1.99
C VAL A 32 -2.69 -17.37 2.84
N GLN A 33 -3.69 -18.13 3.28
CA GLN A 33 -4.76 -17.61 4.11
C GLN A 33 -4.24 -17.06 5.44
N GLN A 34 -3.22 -17.69 6.02
CA GLN A 34 -2.58 -17.20 7.25
C GLN A 34 -1.88 -15.86 7.04
N ILE A 35 -1.10 -15.69 5.96
CA ILE A 35 -0.43 -14.41 5.62
C ILE A 35 -1.47 -13.30 5.40
N ILE A 36 -2.56 -13.62 4.69
CA ILE A 36 -3.66 -12.68 4.45
C ILE A 36 -4.35 -12.31 5.76
N LYS A 37 -4.62 -13.29 6.64
CA LYS A 37 -5.28 -13.04 7.94
C LYS A 37 -4.50 -12.08 8.84
N TYR A 38 -3.17 -12.09 8.77
CA TYR A 38 -2.33 -11.15 9.50
C TYR A 38 -2.19 -9.79 8.82
N SER A 39 -2.26 -9.76 7.49
CA SER A 39 -2.00 -8.54 6.71
C SER A 39 -3.25 -7.73 6.41
N ASP A 40 -4.29 -8.38 5.89
CA ASP A 40 -5.59 -7.79 5.59
C ASP A 40 -6.69 -8.87 5.58
N ARG A 41 -7.47 -8.93 6.68
CA ARG A 41 -8.53 -9.93 6.87
C ARG A 41 -9.71 -9.77 5.92
N ARG A 42 -9.87 -8.58 5.32
CA ARG A 42 -11.02 -8.26 4.45
C ARG A 42 -11.04 -9.11 3.20
N LEU A 43 -9.87 -9.58 2.78
CA LEU A 43 -9.71 -10.48 1.65
C LEU A 43 -10.30 -11.88 1.90
N LEU A 44 -10.41 -12.32 3.17
CA LEU A 44 -10.90 -13.66 3.51
C LEU A 44 -12.42 -13.71 3.69
N GLN A 45 -13.07 -12.56 3.80
CA GLN A 45 -14.50 -12.47 4.10
C GLN A 45 -15.28 -12.20 2.80
N MET A 46 -16.31 -13.02 2.56
CA MET A 46 -17.26 -12.82 1.46
C MET A 46 -18.35 -11.79 1.81
N GLU A 47 -18.44 -11.40 3.09
CA GLU A 47 -19.41 -10.43 3.61
C GLU A 47 -18.77 -9.05 3.78
N LYS A 48 -19.63 -8.03 3.91
CA LYS A 48 -19.20 -6.64 4.10
C LYS A 48 -18.21 -6.55 5.28
N PRO A 49 -16.94 -6.19 5.05
CA PRO A 49 -15.96 -6.10 6.12
C PRO A 49 -16.31 -4.95 7.07
N GLU A 50 -16.12 -5.17 8.37
CA GLU A 50 -16.31 -4.10 9.35
C GLU A 50 -15.33 -2.94 9.06
N LEU A 51 -15.79 -1.72 9.33
CA LEU A 51 -15.01 -0.51 9.06
C LEU A 51 -13.66 -0.53 9.78
N LEU A 52 -13.59 -1.11 10.99
CA LEU A 52 -12.34 -1.27 11.75
C LEU A 52 -11.29 -2.09 10.99
N TRP A 53 -11.67 -3.20 10.36
CA TRP A 53 -10.74 -4.03 9.58
C TRP A 53 -10.22 -3.33 8.33
N SER A 54 -10.93 -2.31 7.84
CA SER A 54 -10.46 -1.46 6.74
C SER A 54 -9.53 -0.35 7.20
N VAL A 55 -9.82 0.29 8.34
CA VAL A 55 -9.04 1.41 8.86
C VAL A 55 -7.67 0.96 9.37
N VAL A 56 -7.60 -0.17 10.07
CA VAL A 56 -6.35 -0.66 10.68
C VAL A 56 -5.18 -0.80 9.68
N PRO A 57 -5.29 -1.56 8.57
CA PRO A 57 -4.16 -1.74 7.65
C PRO A 57 -3.73 -0.42 7.00
N PHE A 58 -4.65 0.52 6.81
CA PHE A 58 -4.40 1.86 6.28
C PHE A 58 -3.61 2.72 7.27
N ILE A 59 -4.09 2.86 8.50
CA ILE A 59 -3.44 3.66 9.54
C ILE A 59 -2.06 3.10 9.90
N VAL A 60 -1.92 1.78 9.98
CA VAL A 60 -0.64 1.12 10.23
C VAL A 60 0.36 1.44 9.11
N ALA A 61 -0.05 1.31 7.85
CA ALA A 61 0.83 1.60 6.72
C ALA A 61 1.27 3.07 6.69
N LEU A 62 0.34 3.99 6.90
CA LEU A 62 0.61 5.42 6.96
C LEU A 62 1.59 5.77 8.09
N SER A 63 1.34 5.22 9.29
CA SER A 63 2.15 5.48 10.49
C SER A 63 3.58 4.96 10.32
N ILE A 64 3.75 3.75 9.80
CA ILE A 64 5.08 3.17 9.53
C ILE A 64 5.86 4.03 8.54
N VAL A 65 5.25 4.41 7.42
CA VAL A 65 5.94 5.23 6.41
C VAL A 65 6.30 6.61 6.97
N LEU A 66 5.40 7.28 7.69
CA LEU A 66 5.70 8.57 8.33
C LEU A 66 6.82 8.46 9.36
N PHE A 67 6.77 7.47 10.24
CA PHE A 67 7.77 7.25 11.29
C PHE A 67 9.15 6.98 10.71
N PHE A 68 9.28 6.01 9.79
CA PHE A 68 10.59 5.64 9.25
C PHE A 68 11.14 6.65 8.24
N SER A 69 10.28 7.38 7.53
CA SER A 69 10.73 8.41 6.59
C SER A 69 11.21 9.70 7.26
N THR A 70 10.76 9.96 8.49
CA THR A 70 11.23 11.08 9.32
C THR A 70 12.43 10.72 10.19
N HIS A 71 12.69 9.42 10.41
CA HIS A 71 13.80 8.97 11.22
C HIS A 71 15.17 9.17 10.53
N LYS A 72 16.13 9.78 11.24
CA LYS A 72 17.47 10.14 10.72
C LYS A 72 18.31 8.92 10.31
N TYR A 73 18.20 7.81 11.03
CA TYR A 73 19.10 6.66 10.88
C TYR A 73 18.56 5.55 9.96
N LEU A 74 17.26 5.51 9.71
CA LEU A 74 16.59 4.40 9.03
C LEU A 74 15.68 4.82 7.86
N PRO A 75 16.04 5.84 7.05
CA PRO A 75 15.16 6.35 5.99
C PRO A 75 14.91 5.32 4.90
N ARG A 76 15.70 4.24 4.78
CA ARG A 76 15.47 3.19 3.78
C ARG A 76 14.41 2.17 4.21
N ILE A 77 14.11 2.04 5.50
CA ILE A 77 13.12 1.07 5.99
C ILE A 77 11.72 1.40 5.47
N GLY A 78 11.35 2.68 5.39
CA GLY A 78 10.06 3.08 4.82
C GLY A 78 9.88 2.60 3.38
N LEU A 79 10.96 2.61 2.58
CA LEU A 79 10.92 2.11 1.19
C LEU A 79 10.78 0.59 1.14
N ILE A 80 11.49 -0.14 2.01
CA ILE A 80 11.38 -1.61 2.12
C ILE A 80 9.95 -2.00 2.53
N PHE A 81 9.35 -1.29 3.48
CA PHE A 81 7.97 -1.54 3.88
C PHE A 81 6.98 -1.32 2.72
N ILE A 82 7.16 -0.23 1.95
CA ILE A 82 6.35 0.01 0.76
C ILE A 82 6.53 -1.12 -0.26
N ALA A 83 7.76 -1.59 -0.49
CA ALA A 83 8.03 -2.72 -1.37
C ALA A 83 7.30 -3.99 -0.91
N ILE A 84 7.34 -4.31 0.39
CA ILE A 84 6.58 -5.43 0.98
C ILE A 84 5.08 -5.26 0.77
N LYS A 85 4.54 -4.04 0.93
CA LYS A 85 3.12 -3.76 0.65
C LYS A 85 2.75 -3.97 -0.82
N VAL A 86 3.63 -3.62 -1.76
CA VAL A 86 3.41 -3.89 -3.18
C VAL A 86 3.50 -5.39 -3.49
N THR A 87 4.42 -6.11 -2.84
CA THR A 87 4.46 -7.57 -2.92
C THR A 87 3.16 -8.18 -2.41
N PHE A 88 2.65 -7.68 -1.28
CA PHE A 88 1.35 -8.12 -0.76
C PHE A 88 0.20 -7.80 -1.71
N LEU A 89 0.22 -6.65 -2.41
CA LEU A 89 -0.73 -6.32 -3.47
C LEU A 89 -0.72 -7.38 -4.58
N GLY A 90 0.44 -7.76 -5.10
CA GLY A 90 0.55 -8.84 -6.10
C GLY A 90 0.05 -10.18 -5.58
N PHE A 91 0.45 -10.54 -4.36
CA PHE A 91 0.05 -11.78 -3.70
C PHE A 91 -1.47 -11.92 -3.53
N SER A 92 -2.10 -10.89 -2.98
CA SER A 92 -3.55 -10.82 -2.75
C SER A 92 -4.36 -10.72 -4.05
N SER A 93 -3.78 -10.13 -5.09
CA SER A 93 -4.40 -10.09 -6.42
C SER A 93 -4.63 -11.49 -6.97
N VAL A 94 -3.63 -12.36 -6.87
CA VAL A 94 -3.76 -13.76 -7.32
C VAL A 94 -4.75 -14.53 -6.43
N TYR A 95 -4.70 -14.31 -5.11
CA TYR A 95 -5.66 -14.94 -4.19
C TYR A 95 -7.12 -14.64 -4.58
N LEU A 96 -7.46 -13.37 -4.83
CA LEU A 96 -8.84 -12.98 -5.21
C LEU A 96 -9.27 -13.58 -6.55
N LEU A 97 -8.35 -13.69 -7.50
CA LEU A 97 -8.63 -14.25 -8.83
C LEU A 97 -8.82 -15.76 -8.79
N VAL A 98 -8.02 -16.48 -7.99
CA VAL A 98 -8.01 -17.94 -7.94
C VAL A 98 -9.07 -18.49 -6.98
N GLN A 99 -9.25 -17.88 -5.81
CA GLN A 99 -10.08 -18.47 -4.74
C GLN A 99 -11.51 -17.93 -4.72
N HIS A 100 -11.69 -16.65 -5.02
CA HIS A 100 -13.01 -16.03 -4.98
C HIS A 100 -13.69 -15.99 -6.36
N GLU A 101 -12.97 -16.37 -7.43
CA GLU A 101 -13.36 -16.24 -8.86
C GLU A 101 -13.95 -14.86 -9.21
N SER A 102 -13.70 -13.87 -8.36
CA SER A 102 -14.40 -12.59 -8.39
C SER A 102 -13.49 -11.55 -9.03
N ILE A 103 -13.39 -11.65 -10.35
CA ILE A 103 -12.74 -10.65 -11.20
C ILE A 103 -13.28 -9.25 -10.87
N LYS A 104 -14.56 -9.14 -10.50
CA LYS A 104 -15.19 -7.88 -10.10
C LYS A 104 -14.60 -7.32 -8.80
N LEU A 105 -14.50 -8.12 -7.73
CA LEU A 105 -13.92 -7.68 -6.46
C LEU A 105 -12.44 -7.29 -6.63
N TYR A 106 -11.70 -8.07 -7.40
CA TYR A 106 -10.32 -7.77 -7.74
C TYR A 106 -10.18 -6.46 -8.53
N ALA A 107 -10.87 -6.34 -9.67
CA ALA A 107 -10.64 -5.26 -10.63
C ALA A 107 -11.23 -3.92 -10.19
N PHE A 108 -12.36 -3.92 -9.50
CA PHE A 108 -13.05 -2.68 -9.12
C PHE A 108 -12.74 -2.21 -7.71
N TRP A 109 -12.35 -3.10 -6.79
CA TRP A 109 -12.07 -2.72 -5.40
C TRP A 109 -10.63 -2.96 -4.97
N TRP A 110 -10.09 -4.16 -5.16
CA TRP A 110 -8.79 -4.43 -4.56
C TRP A 110 -7.63 -3.75 -5.31
N PHE A 111 -7.47 -4.08 -6.58
CA PHE A 111 -6.33 -3.65 -7.38
C PHE A 111 -6.17 -2.11 -7.50
N PRO A 112 -7.19 -1.35 -7.96
CA PRO A 112 -7.00 0.07 -8.25
C PRO A 112 -6.72 0.89 -6.99
N PHE A 113 -7.44 0.62 -5.90
CA PHE A 113 -7.27 1.35 -4.65
C PHE A 113 -5.93 1.04 -3.99
N GLN A 114 -5.57 -0.26 -3.88
CA GLN A 114 -4.27 -0.64 -3.31
C GLN A 114 -3.08 -0.13 -4.12
N LEU A 115 -3.19 -0.11 -5.46
CA LEU A 115 -2.17 0.48 -6.32
C LEU A 115 -2.02 1.99 -6.07
N ILE A 116 -3.14 2.72 -6.01
CA ILE A 116 -3.15 4.16 -5.71
C ILE A 116 -2.52 4.42 -4.34
N TYR A 117 -2.85 3.63 -3.31
CA TYR A 117 -2.21 3.78 -2.00
C TYR A 117 -0.71 3.56 -2.04
N CYS A 118 -0.23 2.53 -2.73
CA CYS A 118 1.20 2.28 -2.86
C CYS A 118 1.90 3.48 -3.52
N VAL A 119 1.30 4.06 -4.57
CA VAL A 119 1.81 5.27 -5.22
C VAL A 119 1.81 6.46 -4.26
N LEU A 120 0.73 6.68 -3.50
CA LEU A 120 0.63 7.77 -2.52
C LEU A 120 1.65 7.61 -1.37
N LEU A 121 1.89 6.39 -0.90
CA LEU A 121 2.92 6.10 0.10
C LEU A 121 4.33 6.40 -0.43
N ILE A 122 4.62 6.09 -1.70
CA ILE A 122 5.89 6.46 -2.34
C ILE A 122 6.03 7.98 -2.43
N MET A 123 4.96 8.69 -2.83
CA MET A 123 4.96 10.15 -2.87
C MET A 123 5.20 10.75 -1.48
N LEU A 124 4.53 10.21 -0.46
CA LEU A 124 4.70 10.61 0.93
C LEU A 124 6.16 10.42 1.38
N TYR A 125 6.70 9.23 1.15
CA TYR A 125 8.10 8.87 1.41
C TYR A 125 9.09 9.84 0.75
N GLN A 126 8.88 10.18 -0.52
CA GLN A 126 9.78 11.11 -1.22
C GLN A 126 9.76 12.52 -0.64
N ILE A 127 8.60 13.00 -0.21
CA ILE A 127 8.45 14.36 0.32
C ILE A 127 9.10 14.46 1.70
N THR A 128 8.95 13.45 2.54
CA THR A 128 9.52 13.42 3.89
C THR A 128 11.04 13.17 3.86
N THR A 129 11.53 12.21 3.07
CA THR A 129 12.97 11.87 3.02
C THR A 129 13.87 12.91 2.36
N LYS A 130 13.36 13.66 1.36
CA LYS A 130 14.11 14.78 0.75
C LYS A 130 14.49 15.86 1.75
N THR A 131 13.73 16.00 2.83
CA THR A 131 13.99 16.95 3.91
C THR A 131 15.15 16.48 4.81
N THR A 132 15.32 15.17 4.98
CA THR A 132 16.31 14.59 5.89
C THR A 132 17.72 14.47 5.28
N ASN A 133 17.83 14.20 3.97
CA ASN A 133 19.12 13.85 3.34
C ASN A 133 19.93 15.04 2.79
N ARG A 134 19.32 16.23 2.66
CA ARG A 134 20.06 17.47 2.35
C ARG A 134 20.60 18.06 3.65
N ARG A 135 21.89 17.83 3.91
CA ARG A 135 22.78 18.54 4.86
C ARG A 135 22.08 19.59 5.72
N ALA A 136 21.88 19.31 7.01
CA ALA A 136 22.01 20.22 8.16
C ALA A 136 21.57 21.70 8.04
N LEU A 137 20.68 22.08 7.12
CA LEU A 137 20.23 23.44 6.88
C LEU A 137 18.72 23.47 6.96
N LYS A 138 18.19 23.51 8.20
CA LYS A 138 16.93 24.15 8.62
C LYS A 138 15.74 24.18 7.61
N THR A 139 15.60 23.22 6.71
CA THR A 139 14.46 23.16 5.80
C THR A 139 13.30 22.56 6.56
N VAL A 140 12.39 23.44 6.98
CA VAL A 140 11.10 23.10 7.57
C VAL A 140 10.41 22.09 6.67
N MET A 141 10.00 20.95 7.25
CA MET A 141 9.24 19.92 6.54
C MET A 141 8.08 20.59 5.78
N PRO A 142 7.84 20.25 4.50
CA PRO A 142 6.78 20.87 3.71
C PRO A 142 5.40 20.33 4.17
N TRP A 143 5.00 20.68 5.38
CA TRP A 143 3.79 20.19 6.07
C TRP A 143 2.54 20.38 5.23
N LYS A 144 2.42 21.47 4.48
CA LYS A 144 1.29 21.68 3.54
C LYS A 144 1.16 20.55 2.52
N LYS A 145 2.27 20.04 1.98
CA LYS A 145 2.27 18.93 1.00
C LYS A 145 2.01 17.57 1.66
N VAL A 146 2.54 17.37 2.87
CA VAL A 146 2.30 16.16 3.67
C VAL A 146 0.82 16.06 4.03
N ILE A 147 0.24 17.15 4.58
CA ILE A 147 -1.18 17.24 4.92
C ILE A 147 -2.05 17.03 3.67
N PHE A 148 -1.70 17.68 2.55
CA PHE A 148 -2.41 17.47 1.29
C PHE A 148 -2.43 16.00 0.86
N LEU A 149 -1.30 15.29 0.92
CA LEU A 149 -1.26 13.86 0.60
C LEU A 149 -2.08 13.01 1.57
N ILE A 150 -2.05 13.31 2.87
CA ILE A 150 -2.86 12.61 3.87
C ILE A 150 -4.36 12.80 3.56
N VAL A 151 -4.78 14.03 3.22
CA VAL A 151 -6.17 14.32 2.82
C VAL A 151 -6.54 13.53 1.56
N VAL A 152 -5.68 13.50 0.55
CA VAL A 152 -5.91 12.69 -0.66
C VAL A 152 -6.04 11.20 -0.31
N MET A 153 -5.18 10.67 0.55
CA MET A 153 -5.27 9.27 1.00
C MET A 153 -6.58 8.98 1.74
N ILE A 154 -7.07 9.91 2.57
CA ILE A 154 -8.37 9.79 3.25
C ILE A 154 -9.52 9.80 2.23
N ILE A 155 -9.46 10.65 1.21
CA ILE A 155 -10.46 10.68 0.13
C ILE A 155 -10.48 9.34 -0.62
N VAL A 156 -9.31 8.81 -0.98
CA VAL A 156 -9.20 7.49 -1.63
C VAL A 156 -9.80 6.40 -0.73
N PHE A 157 -9.59 6.48 0.59
CA PHE A 157 -10.20 5.56 1.56
C PHE A 157 -11.71 5.66 1.65
N ALA A 158 -12.26 6.87 1.63
CA ALA A 158 -13.70 7.06 1.58
C ALA A 158 -14.29 6.44 0.29
N VAL A 159 -13.65 6.65 -0.86
CA VAL A 159 -14.10 6.09 -2.14
C VAL A 159 -13.95 4.56 -2.16
N GLU A 160 -12.87 4.01 -1.61
CA GLU A 160 -12.70 2.56 -1.43
C GLU A 160 -13.84 1.98 -0.59
N TYR A 161 -14.15 2.60 0.54
CA TYR A 161 -15.22 2.14 1.43
C TYR A 161 -16.60 2.18 0.75
N LEU A 162 -16.86 3.19 -0.08
CA LEU A 162 -18.06 3.25 -0.92
C LEU A 162 -18.08 2.13 -1.96
N ALA A 163 -16.95 1.86 -2.62
CA ALA A 163 -16.83 0.76 -3.58
C ALA A 163 -17.08 -0.61 -2.93
N ILE A 164 -16.54 -0.85 -1.73
CA ILE A 164 -16.84 -2.05 -0.92
C ILE A 164 -18.35 -2.12 -0.65
N THR A 165 -18.94 -1.04 -0.16
CA THR A 165 -20.38 -1.03 0.18
C THR A 165 -21.27 -1.30 -1.03
N TYR A 166 -20.85 -0.89 -2.22
CA TYR A 166 -21.59 -1.16 -3.45
C TYR A 166 -21.40 -2.58 -3.98
N LEU A 167 -20.19 -3.14 -3.89
CA LEU A 167 -19.86 -4.45 -4.43
C LEU A 167 -20.32 -5.61 -3.54
N PHE A 168 -20.40 -5.41 -2.23
CA PHE A 168 -20.84 -6.40 -1.24
C PHE A 168 -22.31 -6.18 -0.81
N LYS A 169 -23.12 -5.58 -1.70
CA LYS A 169 -24.56 -5.38 -1.49
C LYS A 169 -25.37 -6.59 -1.94
#